data_AF-A0A377UXI3-F1
#
_entry.id   AF-A0A377UXI3-F1
#
_cell.length_a   1.000
_cell.length_b   1.000
_cell.length_c   1.000
_cell.angle_alpha   90.00
_cell.angle_beta   90.00
_cell.angle_gamma   90.00
#
_symmetry.space_group_name_H-M   'P 1'
#
loop_
_entity.id
_entity.type
_entity.pdbx_description
1 polymer ?
#
loop_
_entity_poly.entity_id
_entity_poly.type
_entity_poly.pdbx_seq_one_letter_code
_entity_poly.pdbx_strand_id
1 'polypeptide(L)' 'MAWSSARLPAGKPPLEQRGFVGCARHFIECVQNQTVPETAGEQALLAQRIVEKLWRDAISEVIHCNN' A
#
# COMPACT_ATOMS: atom_id res chain seq x y z
N MET A 1 11.97 4.15 9.34
CA MET A 1 10.56 3.93 9.74
C MET A 1 9.97 5.25 10.23
N ALA A 2 9.45 6.09 9.32
CA ALA A 2 8.88 7.39 9.68
C ALA A 2 7.37 7.38 9.38
N TRP A 3 6.60 6.69 10.22
CA TRP A 3 5.12 6.62 10.12
C TRP A 3 4.41 7.59 11.08
N SER A 4 5.11 8.57 11.67
CA SER A 4 4.60 9.28 12.84
C SER A 4 4.35 10.80 12.72
N SER A 5 4.50 11.48 11.57
CA SER A 5 4.16 12.93 11.54
C SER A 5 3.95 13.60 10.18
N ALA A 6 3.29 12.96 9.22
CA ALA A 6 2.65 13.74 8.17
C ALA A 6 1.38 14.37 8.77
N ARG A 7 1.50 15.57 9.37
CA ARG A 7 0.32 16.33 9.81
C ARG A 7 -0.47 16.69 8.55
N LEU A 8 -1.52 15.92 8.28
CA LEU A 8 -2.40 16.12 7.15
C LEU A 8 -3.04 17.52 7.27
N PRO A 9 -3.26 18.24 6.17
CA PRO A 9 -3.70 19.62 6.19
C PRO A 9 -4.97 19.77 7.05
N ALA A 10 -4.86 20.60 8.09
CA ALA A 10 -5.98 20.87 8.99
C ALA A 10 -7.09 21.58 8.21
N GLY A 11 -8.32 21.08 8.33
CA GLY A 11 -9.50 21.62 7.64
C GLY A 11 -10.22 20.61 6.74
N LYS A 12 -9.57 19.52 6.34
CA LYS A 12 -10.22 18.43 5.59
C LYS A 12 -10.74 17.32 6.52
N PRO A 13 -11.80 16.58 6.17
CA PRO A 13 -12.22 15.39 6.92
C PRO A 13 -11.11 14.31 6.96
N PRO A 14 -11.00 13.49 8.03
CA PRO A 14 -9.95 12.47 8.14
C PRO A 14 -9.88 11.48 6.97
N LEU A 15 -11.02 11.16 6.35
CA LEU A 15 -11.07 10.27 5.19
C LEU A 15 -10.41 10.88 3.95
N GLU A 16 -10.63 12.18 3.73
CA GLU A 16 -10.00 12.90 2.61
C GLU A 16 -8.51 13.09 2.86
N GLN A 17 -8.13 13.42 4.09
CA GLN A 17 -6.75 13.54 4.51
C GLN A 17 -5.95 12.24 4.29
N ARG A 18 -6.55 11.08 4.58
CA ARG A 18 -5.91 9.76 4.38
C ARG A 18 -6.00 9.23 2.94
N GLY A 19 -6.54 10.01 2.01
CA GLY A 19 -6.62 9.66 0.60
C GLY A 19 -7.80 8.79 0.19
N PHE A 20 -8.70 8.38 1.10
CA PHE A 20 -9.83 7.50 0.78
C PHE A 20 -10.74 8.09 -0.30
N VAL A 21 -11.04 9.38 -0.21
CA VAL A 21 -11.88 10.09 -1.20
C VAL A 21 -11.21 10.09 -2.57
N GLY A 22 -9.89 10.31 -2.62
CA GLY A 22 -9.11 10.27 -3.86
C GLY A 22 -9.10 8.88 -4.48
N CYS A 23 -8.83 7.84 -3.69
CA CYS A 23 -8.84 6.45 -4.16
C CYS A 23 -10.21 6.03 -4.70
N ALA A 24 -11.30 6.37 -4.02
CA ALA A 24 -12.65 6.05 -4.46
C ALA A 24 -13.01 6.75 -5.78
N ARG A 25 -12.68 8.04 -5.90
CA ARG A 25 -12.89 8.81 -7.13
C ARG A 25 -12.08 8.21 -8.30
N HIS A 26 -10.79 7.94 -8.08
CA HIS A 26 -9.92 7.32 -9.08
C HIS A 26 -10.46 5.98 -9.58
N PHE A 27 -10.95 5.14 -8.66
CA PHE A 27 -11.57 3.86 -9.02
C PHE A 27 -12.79 4.04 -9.93
N ILE A 28 -13.70 4.95 -9.58
CA ILE A 28 -14.92 5.22 -10.38
C ILE A 28 -14.54 5.75 -11.77
N GLU A 29 -13.59 6.70 -11.84
CA GLU A 29 -13.10 7.26 -13.11
C GLU A 29 -12.48 6.18 -14.00
N CYS A 30 -11.68 5.27 -13.45
CA CYS A 30 -11.12 4.15 -14.20
C CYS A 30 -12.19 3.20 -14.75
N VAL A 31 -13.22 2.88 -13.95
CA VAL A 31 -14.34 2.05 -14.40
C VAL A 31 -15.10 2.73 -15.54
N GLN A 32 -15.40 4.03 -15.40
CA GLN A 32 -16.13 4.79 -16.41
C GLN A 32 -15.36 4.94 -17.73
N ASN A 33 -14.06 5.20 -17.64
CA ASN A 33 -13.20 5.43 -18.80
C ASN A 33 -12.57 4.14 -19.35
N GLN A 34 -12.88 2.99 -18.75
CA GLN A 34 -12.30 1.68 -19.09
C GLN A 34 -10.76 1.71 -19.09
N THR A 35 -10.16 2.40 -18.12
CA THR A 35 -8.71 2.49 -17.97
C THR A 35 -8.23 1.59 -16.84
N VAL A 36 -6.97 1.15 -16.94
CA VAL A 36 -6.33 0.38 -15.88
C VAL A 36 -6.01 1.33 -14.70
N PRO A 37 -6.45 1.02 -13.47
CA PRO A 37 -6.09 1.82 -12.30
C PRO A 37 -4.58 1.85 -12.04
N GLU A 38 -4.09 2.90 -11.40
CA GLU A 38 -2.67 3.05 -11.02
C GLU A 38 -2.17 1.86 -10.18
N THR A 39 -3.01 1.36 -9.26
CA THR A 39 -2.71 0.19 -8.44
C THR A 39 -3.55 -1.01 -8.89
N ALA A 40 -3.16 -1.62 -10.00
CA ALA A 40 -3.74 -2.86 -10.52
C ALA A 40 -2.64 -3.80 -11.06
N GLY A 41 -2.98 -5.07 -11.28
CA GLY A 41 -2.06 -6.06 -11.83
C GLY A 41 -0.76 -6.17 -11.00
N GLU A 42 0.38 -6.01 -11.66
CA GLU A 42 1.70 -6.12 -11.03
C GLU A 42 1.93 -5.07 -9.93
N GLN A 43 1.40 -3.85 -10.09
CA GLN A 43 1.52 -2.81 -9.07
C GLN A 43 0.78 -3.20 -7.78
N ALA A 44 -0.33 -3.94 -7.88
CA ALA A 44 -1.07 -4.40 -6.71
C ALA A 44 -0.32 -5.50 -5.91
N LEU A 45 0.55 -6.27 -6.57
CA LEU A 45 1.27 -7.39 -5.96
C LEU A 45 2.69 -7.03 -5.50
N LEU A 46 3.23 -5.90 -5.96
CA LEU A 46 4.63 -5.52 -5.74
C LEU A 46 5.02 -5.53 -4.25
N ALA A 47 4.27 -4.79 -3.43
CA ALA A 47 4.54 -4.69 -2.00
C ALA A 47 4.36 -6.03 -1.28
N GLN A 48 3.34 -6.80 -1.64
CA GLN A 48 3.08 -8.11 -1.06
C GLN A 48 4.26 -9.07 -1.30
N ARG A 49 4.75 -9.15 -2.54
CA ARG A 49 5.89 -10.01 -2.90
C ARG A 49 7.16 -9.63 -2.15
N ILE A 50 7.41 -8.33 -1.95
CA ILE A 50 8.55 -7.85 -1.17
C ILE A 50 8.42 -8.29 0.29
N VAL A 51 7.25 -8.05 0.91
CA VAL A 51 7.00 -8.44 2.31
C VAL A 51 7.16 -9.95 2.49
N GLU A 52 6.59 -10.75 1.59
CA GLU A 52 6.72 -12.20 1.68
C GLU A 52 8.16 -12.69 1.52
N LYS A 53 8.95 -12.07 0.63
CA LYS A 53 10.36 -12.40 0.48
C LYS A 53 11.12 -12.14 1.77
N LEU A 54 10.97 -10.93 2.34
CA LEU A 54 11.62 -10.56 3.59
C LEU A 54 11.21 -11.48 4.74
N TRP A 55 9.94 -11.88 4.78
CA TRP A 55 9.43 -12.81 5.78
C TRP A 55 10.08 -14.21 5.67
N ARG A 56 10.19 -14.74 4.44
CA ARG A 56 10.85 -16.03 4.19
C ARG A 56 12.33 -15.99 4.56
N ASP A 57 13.03 -14.93 4.18
CA ASP A 57 14.45 -14.75 4.47
C ASP A 57 14.68 -14.70 6.00
N ALA A 58 13.89 -13.90 6.73
CA ALA A 58 14.00 -13.78 8.19
C ALA A 58 13.73 -15.10 8.94
N ILE A 59 12.74 -15.89 8.51
CA ILE A 59 12.46 -17.20 9.14
C ILE A 59 13.57 -18.20 8.85
N SER A 60 14.12 -18.20 7.63
CA SER A 60 15.23 -19.08 7.27
C SER A 60 16.46 -18.84 8.16
N GLU A 61 16.81 -17.57 8.39
CA GLU A 61 17.89 -17.18 9.29
C GLU A 61 17.66 -17.64 10.74
N VAL A 62 16.42 -17.52 11.24
CA VAL A 62 16.06 -17.98 12.59
C VAL A 62 16.20 -19.49 12.76
N ILE A 63 15.86 -20.28 11.74
CA ILE A 63 16.02 -21.74 11.77
C ILE A 63 17.50 -22.16 11.80
N HIS A 64 18.37 -21.43 11.09
CA HIS A 64 19.80 -21.73 11.04
C HIS A 64 20.56 -21.30 12.31
N CYS A 65 20.03 -20.38 13.12
CA CYS A 65 20.64 -19.96 14.39
C CYS A 65 20.23 -20.83 15.59
N ASN A 66 19.17 -21.66 15.46
CA ASN A 66 18.63 -22.52 16.52
C ASN A 66 19.18 -23.97 16.49
N ASN A 67 20.21 -24.24 15.68
CA ASN A 67 20.86 -25.54 15.57
C ASN A 67 22.39 -25.41 15.66
#